data_AF-A0A960TE17-F1
#
_entry.id   AF-A0A960TE17-F1
#
_cell.length_a   1.000
_cell.length_b   1.000
_cell.length_c   1.000
_cell.angle_alpha   90.00
_cell.angle_beta   90.00
_cell.angle_gamma   90.00
#
_symmetry.space_group_name_H-M   'P 1'
#
loop_
_entity.id
_entity.type
_entity.pdbx_description
1 polymer ?
#
loop_
_entity_poly.entity_id
_entity_poly.type
_entity_poly.pdbx_seq_one_letter_code
_entity_poly.pdbx_strand_id
1 'polypeptide(L)'
;GAIIEIDVKDQYVVDTGCIVAFTEGLDYSITKVGGYKSLFLSGEGLVCRFSGNGKVWIQTRQVYPLAGFLNAYRRVQRSSS
;
A
#
# COMPACT_ATOMS: atom_id res chain seq x y z
N GLY A 1 8.78 8.99 4.06
CA GLY A 1 8.42 8.47 2.74
C GLY A 1 8.22 9.65 1.80
N ALA A 2 8.08 9.39 0.50
CA ALA A 2 7.65 10.37 -0.50
C ALA A 2 6.26 10.03 -1.03
N ILE A 3 5.58 11.05 -1.56
CA ILE A 3 4.39 10.90 -2.41
C ILE A 3 4.86 10.98 -3.87
N ILE A 4 4.41 10.05 -4.68
CA ILE A 4 4.72 9.97 -6.11
C ILE A 4 3.42 10.08 -6.88
N GLU A 5 3.38 11.01 -7.83
CA GLU A 5 2.29 11.12 -8.81
C GLU A 5 2.55 10.19 -9.99
N ILE A 6 1.50 9.47 -10.42
CA ILE A 6 1.54 8.54 -11.54
C ILE A 6 0.44 8.90 -12.51
N ASP A 7 0.83 9.21 -13.75
CA ASP A 7 -0.10 9.32 -14.88
C ASP A 7 -0.53 7.93 -15.32
N VAL A 8 -1.81 7.62 -15.15
CA VAL A 8 -2.40 6.38 -15.60
C VAL A 8 -2.89 6.56 -17.03
N LYS A 9 -2.32 5.76 -17.93
CA LYS A 9 -2.80 5.56 -19.31
C LYS A 9 -3.15 4.09 -19.44
N ASP A 10 -4.40 3.81 -19.70
CA ASP A 10 -5.00 2.48 -19.80
C ASP A 10 -5.15 1.74 -18.45
N GLN A 11 -4.06 1.27 -17.84
CA GLN A 11 -4.12 0.48 -16.60
C GLN A 11 -2.93 0.72 -15.67
N TYR A 12 -3.20 0.71 -14.37
CA TYR A 12 -2.16 0.75 -13.33
C TYR A 12 -2.57 -0.10 -12.13
N VAL A 13 -1.64 -0.89 -11.57
CA VAL A 13 -1.89 -1.77 -10.43
C VAL A 13 -0.98 -1.37 -9.27
N VAL A 14 -1.56 -1.17 -8.10
CA VAL A 14 -0.83 -0.74 -6.91
C VAL A 14 -1.39 -1.42 -5.66
N ASP A 15 -0.53 -1.61 -4.66
CA ASP A 15 -0.97 -2.00 -3.32
C ASP A 15 -1.99 -0.99 -2.77
N THR A 16 -3.09 -1.50 -2.22
CA THR A 16 -4.17 -0.66 -1.69
C THR A 16 -3.68 0.26 -0.56
N GLY A 17 -2.79 -0.22 0.30
CA GLY A 17 -2.27 0.56 1.43
C GLY A 17 -1.24 1.64 1.03
N CYS A 18 -0.79 1.64 -0.23
CA CYS A 18 0.07 2.67 -0.78
C CYS A 18 -0.70 3.83 -1.45
N ILE A 19 -2.02 3.75 -1.61
CA ILE A 19 -2.81 4.78 -2.30
C ILE A 19 -3.06 5.97 -1.38
N VAL A 20 -2.81 7.18 -1.87
CA VAL A 20 -3.09 8.45 -1.16
C VAL A 20 -4.34 9.11 -1.73
N ALA A 21 -4.42 9.25 -3.05
CA ALA A 21 -5.55 9.85 -3.77
C ALA A 21 -5.54 9.44 -5.24
N PHE A 22 -6.64 9.66 -5.95
CA PHE A 22 -6.75 9.50 -7.40
C PHE A 22 -7.84 10.41 -7.98
N THR A 23 -7.80 10.65 -9.28
CA THR A 23 -8.76 11.51 -10.00
C THR A 23 -10.01 10.75 -10.45
N GLU A 24 -11.14 11.45 -10.61
CA GLU A 24 -12.45 10.88 -11.01
C GLU A 24 -12.46 10.14 -12.37
N GLY A 25 -11.54 10.47 -13.29
CA GLY A 25 -11.44 9.81 -14.61
C GLY A 25 -10.89 8.37 -14.60
N LEU A 26 -10.75 7.77 -13.41
CA LEU A 26 -10.25 6.42 -13.22
C LEU A 26 -11.31 5.53 -12.60
N ASP A 27 -11.60 4.42 -13.27
CA ASP A 27 -12.29 3.28 -12.67
C ASP A 27 -11.31 2.50 -11.81
N TYR A 28 -11.79 1.91 -10.72
CA TYR A 28 -10.94 1.11 -9.84
C TYR A 28 -11.63 -0.17 -9.34
N SER A 29 -10.82 -1.21 -9.13
CA SER A 29 -11.26 -2.46 -8.52
C SER A 29 -10.22 -3.02 -7.57
N ILE A 30 -10.66 -3.53 -6.42
CA ILE A 30 -9.77 -4.17 -5.44
C ILE A 30 -9.80 -5.67 -5.69
N THR A 31 -8.63 -6.26 -5.89
CA THR A 31 -8.46 -7.69 -6.17
C THR A 31 -7.47 -8.33 -5.20
N LYS A 32 -7.71 -9.59 -4.85
CA LYS A 32 -6.78 -10.37 -4.04
C LYS A 32 -5.61 -10.85 -4.90
N VAL A 33 -4.38 -10.67 -4.42
CA VAL A 33 -3.18 -11.20 -5.10
C VAL A 33 -2.79 -12.52 -4.44
N GLY A 34 -3.02 -13.63 -5.15
CA GLY A 34 -2.67 -14.98 -4.71
C GLY A 34 -3.80 -15.75 -4.03
N GLY A 35 -3.57 -17.05 -3.77
CA GLY A 35 -4.52 -17.92 -3.06
C GLY A 35 -4.57 -17.64 -1.55
N TYR A 36 -5.45 -18.32 -0.80
CA TYR A 36 -5.71 -18.08 0.63
C TYR A 36 -4.46 -17.96 1.55
N LYS A 37 -3.33 -18.59 1.18
CA LYS A 37 -2.06 -18.50 1.93
C LYS A 37 -1.37 -17.12 1.84
N SER A 38 -1.55 -16.40 0.73
CA SER A 38 -0.95 -15.06 0.51
C SER A 38 -1.58 -13.98 1.42
N LEU A 39 -2.89 -14.09 1.69
CA LEU A 39 -3.61 -13.23 2.64
C LEU A 39 -3.09 -13.42 4.08
N PHE A 40 -2.75 -14.65 4.46
CA PHE A 40 -2.32 -15.00 5.82
C PHE A 40 -0.86 -14.65 6.12
N LEU A 41 0.01 -14.59 5.11
CA LEU A 41 1.45 -14.38 5.29
C LEU A 41 1.89 -12.92 5.10
N SER A 42 1.10 -12.09 4.41
CA SER A 42 1.55 -10.76 3.96
C SER A 42 0.83 -9.59 4.63
N GLY A 43 -0.30 -9.80 5.30
CA GLY A 43 -1.12 -8.71 5.86
C GLY A 43 -1.81 -7.79 4.84
N GLU A 44 -1.33 -7.73 3.59
CA GLU A 44 -1.75 -6.80 2.54
C GLU A 44 -1.94 -7.51 1.19
N GLY A 45 -2.65 -8.64 1.16
CA GLY A 45 -2.88 -9.40 -0.08
C GLY A 45 -3.91 -8.76 -1.04
N LEU A 46 -4.05 -7.42 -1.03
CA LEU A 46 -5.04 -6.67 -1.81
C LEU A 46 -4.36 -5.61 -2.67
N VAL A 47 -4.56 -5.70 -3.99
CA VAL A 47 -4.16 -4.65 -4.93
C VAL A 47 -5.38 -3.94 -5.49
N CYS A 48 -5.22 -2.65 -5.72
CA CYS A 48 -6.14 -1.85 -6.50
C CYS A 48 -5.67 -1.81 -7.95
N ARG A 49 -6.60 -2.06 -8.88
CA ARG A 49 -6.39 -1.95 -10.31
C ARG A 49 -7.17 -0.74 -10.80
N PHE A 50 -6.45 0.27 -11.28
CA PHE A 50 -7.01 1.43 -11.96
C PHE A 50 -7.07 1.19 -13.46
N SER A 51 -8.12 1.70 -14.10
CA SER A 51 -8.23 1.80 -15.55
C SER A 51 -8.81 3.14 -16.00
N GLY A 52 -8.43 3.61 -17.19
CA GLY A 52 -8.87 4.88 -17.73
C GLY A 52 -7.73 5.88 -17.90
N ASN A 53 -8.05 7.18 -17.81
CA ASN A 53 -7.07 8.26 -17.94
C ASN A 53 -7.19 9.22 -16.76
N GLY A 54 -6.09 9.39 -16.02
CA GLY A 54 -6.09 10.22 -14.82
C GLY A 54 -4.78 10.11 -14.05
N LYS A 55 -4.81 10.51 -12.78
CA LYS A 55 -3.64 10.51 -11.90
C LYS A 55 -3.93 9.71 -10.63
N VAL A 56 -2.91 9.00 -10.16
CA VAL A 56 -2.89 8.33 -8.85
C VAL A 56 -1.68 8.85 -8.08
N TRP A 57 -1.89 9.22 -6.82
CA TRP A 57 -0.80 9.55 -5.89
C TRP A 57 -0.58 8.38 -4.94
N ILE A 58 0.68 7.94 -4.85
CA ILE A 58 1.08 6.79 -4.02
C ILE A 58 2.12 7.20 -2.99
N GLN A 59 2.16 6.49 -1.86
CA GLN A 59 3.21 6.61 -0.85
C GLN A 59 4.24 5.49 -0.96
N THR A 60 5.53 5.84 -0.86
CA THR A 60 6.67 4.88 -0.91
C THR A 60 6.80 3.93 0.29
N ARG A 61 6.05 4.19 1.36
CA ARG A 61 6.11 3.46 2.63
C ARG A 61 4.72 3.40 3.24
N GLN A 62 4.32 2.20 3.64
CA GLN A 62 3.11 1.98 4.41
C GLN A 62 3.40 2.09 5.91
N VAL A 63 2.45 2.64 6.67
CA VAL A 63 2.63 2.93 8.10
C VAL A 63 2.81 1.65 8.92
N TYR A 64 1.98 0.62 8.70
CA TYR A 64 2.03 -0.61 9.51
C TYR A 64 3.28 -1.46 9.25
N PRO A 65 3.67 -1.76 7.99
CA PRO A 65 4.93 -2.45 7.73
C PRO A 65 6.15 -1.68 8.22
N LEU A 66 6.14 -0.34 8.09
CA LEU A 66 7.21 0.50 8.62
C LEU A 66 7.28 0.45 10.15
N ALA A 67 6.14 0.53 10.84
CA ALA A 67 6.08 0.41 12.29
C ALA A 67 6.57 -0.96 12.78
N GLY A 68 6.17 -2.05 12.10
CA GLY A 68 6.65 -3.40 12.37
C GLY A 68 8.16 -3.53 12.20
N PHE A 69 8.71 -2.99 11.10
CA PHE A 69 10.15 -2.91 10.87
C PHE A 69 10.88 -2.15 11.98
N LEU A 70 10.37 -0.97 12.37
CA LEU A 70 10.96 -0.14 13.41
C LEU A 70 10.86 -0.77 14.80
N ASN A 71 9.82 -1.57 15.08
CA ASN A 71 9.62 -2.19 16.38
C ASN A 71 10.79 -3.10 16.80
N ALA A 72 11.44 -3.77 15.85
CA ALA A 72 12.62 -4.59 16.12
C ALA A 72 13.83 -3.77 16.63
N TYR A 73 13.88 -2.48 16.29
CA TYR A 73 14.95 -1.56 16.68
C TYR A 73 14.53 -0.61 17.81
N ARG A 74 13.30 -0.73 18.31
CA ARG A 74 12.80 0.09 19.42
C ARG A 74 13.54 -0.29 20.71
N ARG A 75 14.26 0.65 21.31
CA ARG A 75 14.83 0.46 22.66
C ARG A 75 13.70 0.21 23.65
N VAL A 76 13.62 -1.01 24.18
CA VAL A 76 12.81 -1.30 25.36
C VAL A 76 13.59 -0.77 26.56
N GLN A 77 13.15 0.34 27.16
CA GLN A 77 13.62 0.63 28.51
C GLN A 77 13.16 -0.53 29.39
N ARG A 78 14.11 -1.32 29.90
CA ARG A 78 13.83 -2.27 30.98
C ARG A 78 13.40 -1.42 32.17
N SER A 79 12.09 -1.40 32.46
CA SER A 79 11.61 -0.98 33.76
C SER A 79 12.23 -1.94 34.77
N SER A 80 13.22 -1.48 35.52
CA SER A 80 13.71 -2.18 36.71
C SER A 80 12.61 -2.05 37.77
N SER A 81 11.91 -3.16 38.02
CA SER A 81 11.11 -3.37 39.22
C SER A 81 11.83 -4.38 40.09
#